data_AF-A0A8D0DRM6-F1
#
_entry.id   AF-A0A8D0DRM6-F1
#
_cell.length_a   1.000
_cell.length_b   1.000
_cell.length_c   1.000
_cell.angle_alpha   90.00
_cell.angle_beta   90.00
_cell.angle_gamma   90.00
#
_symmetry.space_group_name_H-M   'P 1'
#
loop_
_entity.id
_entity.type
_entity.pdbx_description
1 polymer ?
#
loop_
_entity_poly.entity_id
_entity_poly.type
_entity_poly.pdbx_seq_one_letter_code
_entity_poly.pdbx_strand_id
1 'polypeptide(L)'
;VSLSPLQRLKDEIAEVFEEIDDFQKAQRSRTIQKEKDLCVGKKKFNIDPSKGIQYLTEHKVLSSNIQEIAQFLYKGEGLNKTAIGDYLGQRDELNLQILQAFVECHQFANLNLVQALSVLMVKLKWR
;
A
#
# COMPACT_ATOMS: atom_id res chain seq x y z
N VAL A 1 33.16 10.76 45.04
CA VAL A 1 33.71 11.39 43.82
C VAL A 1 32.53 11.77 42.94
N SER A 2 32.21 13.06 42.83
CA SER A 2 31.08 13.54 42.03
C SER A 2 31.44 13.43 40.55
N LEU A 3 30.69 12.65 39.77
CA LEU A 3 30.79 12.63 38.30
C LEU A 3 30.71 14.06 37.79
N SER A 4 31.66 14.46 36.94
CA SER A 4 31.67 15.80 36.36
C SER A 4 30.40 15.97 35.51
N PRO A 5 29.80 17.18 35.48
CA PRO A 5 28.62 17.46 34.67
C PRO A 5 28.77 17.04 33.19
N LEU A 6 30.00 17.12 32.67
CA LEU A 6 30.34 16.69 31.32
C LEU A 6 30.22 15.17 31.13
N GLN A 7 30.57 14.36 32.12
CA GLN A 7 30.45 12.91 32.05
C GLN A 7 28.97 12.48 32.05
N ARG A 8 28.14 13.13 32.88
CA ARG A 8 26.69 12.88 32.89
C ARG A 8 26.05 13.18 31.54
N LEU A 9 26.42 14.31 30.92
CA LEU A 9 25.92 14.65 29.59
C LEU A 9 26.35 13.63 28.52
N LYS A 10 27.58 13.10 28.61
CA LYS A 10 28.03 12.04 27.70
C LYS A 10 27.25 10.75 27.89
N ASP A 11 26.95 10.39 29.12
CA ASP A 11 26.17 9.18 29.44
C ASP A 11 24.72 9.33 28.96
N GLU A 12 24.10 10.50 29.18
CA GLU A 12 22.76 10.85 28.67
C GLU A 12 22.71 10.83 27.13
N ILE A 13 23.73 11.39 26.46
CA ILE A 13 23.82 11.35 24.99
C ILE A 13 23.91 9.90 24.49
N ALA A 14 24.70 9.05 25.14
CA ALA A 14 24.84 7.65 24.76
C ALA A 14 23.51 6.88 24.92
N GLU A 15 22.78 7.12 26.01
CA GLU A 15 21.47 6.52 26.26
C GLU A 15 20.44 6.91 25.19
N VAL A 16 20.39 8.21 24.82
CA VAL A 16 19.50 8.70 23.75
C VAL A 16 19.86 8.09 22.39
N PHE A 17 21.15 7.91 22.09
CA PHE A 17 21.57 7.28 20.83
C PHE A 17 21.15 5.81 20.74
N GLU A 18 21.29 5.04 21.82
CA GLU A 18 20.81 3.64 21.89
C GLU A 18 19.29 3.57 21.69
N GLU A 19 18.51 4.45 22.33
CA GLU A 19 17.05 4.48 22.18
C GLU A 19 16.62 4.81 20.74
N ILE A 20 17.33 5.72 20.07
CA ILE A 20 17.11 6.02 18.64
C ILE A 20 17.40 4.80 17.76
N ASP A 21 18.50 4.07 18.00
CA ASP A 21 18.86 2.91 17.19
C ASP A 21 17.85 1.76 17.36
N ASP A 22 17.39 1.50 18.58
CA ASP A 22 16.35 0.51 18.86
C ASP A 22 15.02 0.87 18.20
N PHE A 23 14.64 2.16 18.24
CA PHE A 23 13.45 2.64 17.54
C PHE A 23 13.57 2.42 16.02
N GLN A 24 14.74 2.72 15.43
CA GLN A 24 15.00 2.51 14.01
C GLN A 24 14.99 1.03 13.63
N LYS A 25 15.60 0.14 14.43
CA LYS A 25 15.55 -1.31 14.24
C LYS A 25 14.12 -1.84 14.27
N ALA A 26 13.32 -1.41 15.25
CA ALA A 26 11.91 -1.78 15.36
C ALA A 26 11.11 -1.30 14.13
N GLN A 27 11.37 -0.08 13.66
CA GLN A 27 10.73 0.46 12.46
C GLN A 27 11.11 -0.33 11.19
N ARG A 28 12.41 -0.63 10.99
CA ARG A 28 12.89 -1.45 9.87
C ARG A 28 12.27 -2.85 9.88
N SER A 29 12.22 -3.49 11.05
CA SER A 29 11.61 -4.81 11.21
C SER A 29 10.13 -4.81 10.81
N ARG A 30 9.37 -3.78 11.23
CA ARG A 30 7.96 -3.61 10.84
C ARG A 30 7.78 -3.45 9.33
N THR A 31 8.64 -2.67 8.67
CA THR A 31 8.57 -2.48 7.21
C THR A 31 8.88 -3.78 6.47
N ILE A 32 9.95 -4.49 6.87
CA ILE A 32 10.35 -5.76 6.26
C ILE A 32 9.24 -6.81 6.43
N GLN A 33 8.58 -6.85 7.60
CA GLN A 33 7.48 -7.78 7.83
C GLN A 33 6.29 -7.46 6.93
N LYS A 34 5.91 -6.18 6.80
CA LYS A 34 4.83 -5.77 5.88
C LYS A 34 5.12 -6.12 4.42
N GLU A 35 6.34 -5.94 3.96
CA GLU A 35 6.73 -6.30 2.58
C GLU A 35 6.68 -7.81 2.34
N LYS A 36 7.11 -8.61 3.32
CA LYS A 36 7.00 -10.07 3.27
C LYS A 36 5.55 -10.52 3.22
N ASP A 37 4.71 -9.99 4.09
CA ASP A 37 3.28 -10.32 4.15
C ASP A 37 2.57 -9.90 2.85
N LEU A 38 2.95 -8.75 2.27
CA LEU A 38 2.47 -8.32 0.96
C LEU A 38 2.84 -9.30 -0.15
N CYS A 39 4.09 -9.75 -0.19
CA CYS A 39 4.55 -10.72 -1.19
C CYS A 39 3.82 -12.07 -1.05
N VAL A 40 3.64 -12.55 0.17
CA VAL A 40 2.90 -13.79 0.46
C VAL A 40 1.42 -13.63 0.10
N GLY A 41 0.79 -12.51 0.45
CA GLY A 41 -0.60 -12.21 0.13
C GLY A 41 -0.86 -12.15 -1.38
N LYS A 42 0.05 -11.54 -2.16
CA LYS A 42 -0.03 -11.55 -3.64
C LYS A 42 0.06 -12.96 -4.22
N LYS A 43 0.97 -13.79 -3.71
CA LYS A 43 1.06 -15.21 -4.13
C LYS A 43 -0.21 -15.98 -3.79
N LYS A 44 -0.77 -15.77 -2.60
CA LYS A 44 -2.05 -16.37 -2.19
C LYS A 44 -3.18 -15.90 -3.09
N PHE A 45 -3.26 -14.61 -3.40
CA PHE A 45 -4.26 -14.05 -4.32
C PHE A 45 -4.21 -14.69 -5.71
N ASN A 46 -3.01 -14.95 -6.23
CA ASN A 46 -2.84 -15.59 -7.54
C ASN A 46 -3.30 -17.05 -7.56
N ILE A 47 -3.44 -17.70 -6.40
CA ILE A 47 -3.95 -19.08 -6.27
C ILE A 47 -5.45 -19.06 -5.95
N ASP A 48 -5.83 -18.23 -4.99
CA ASP A 48 -7.19 -18.07 -4.49
C ASP A 48 -7.39 -16.59 -4.14
N PRO A 49 -8.08 -15.82 -5.00
CA PRO A 49 -8.21 -14.38 -4.84
C PRO A 49 -8.89 -13.98 -3.52
N SER A 50 -9.94 -14.71 -3.13
CA SER A 50 -10.71 -14.44 -1.93
C SER A 50 -9.86 -14.64 -0.67
N LYS A 51 -9.09 -15.74 -0.60
CA LYS A 51 -8.15 -15.98 0.52
C LYS A 51 -6.98 -15.00 0.52
N GLY A 52 -6.53 -14.57 -0.65
CA GLY A 52 -5.47 -13.56 -0.78
C GLY A 52 -5.85 -12.22 -0.17
N ILE A 53 -7.04 -11.71 -0.50
CA ILE A 53 -7.55 -10.45 0.08
C ILE A 53 -7.79 -10.59 1.59
N GLN A 54 -8.35 -11.72 2.03
CA GLN A 54 -8.53 -11.98 3.46
C GLN A 54 -7.18 -11.94 4.21
N TYR A 55 -6.17 -12.64 3.70
CA TYR A 55 -4.83 -12.65 4.30
C TYR A 55 -4.21 -11.25 4.39
N LEU A 56 -4.30 -10.46 3.31
CA LEU A 56 -3.79 -9.10 3.28
C LEU A 56 -4.50 -8.18 4.28
N THR A 57 -5.80 -8.40 4.49
CA THR A 57 -6.63 -7.65 5.44
C THR A 57 -6.31 -8.02 6.88
N GLU A 58 -6.19 -9.31 7.18
CA GLU A 58 -5.83 -9.84 8.51
C GLU A 58 -4.45 -9.37 8.97
N HIS A 59 -3.47 -9.35 8.05
CA HIS A 59 -2.11 -8.88 8.32
C HIS A 59 -1.96 -7.34 8.32
N LYS A 60 -3.07 -6.58 8.18
CA LYS A 60 -3.08 -5.11 8.10
C LYS A 60 -2.14 -4.56 7.03
N VAL A 61 -1.91 -5.35 5.97
CA VAL A 61 -1.16 -4.94 4.79
C VAL A 61 -2.08 -4.17 3.85
N LEU A 62 -3.34 -4.61 3.76
CA LEU A 62 -4.41 -3.98 3.00
C LEU A 62 -5.55 -3.62 3.96
N SER A 63 -6.19 -2.48 3.75
CA SER A 63 -7.39 -2.11 4.49
C SER A 63 -8.58 -2.93 3.99
N SER A 64 -9.54 -3.25 4.87
CA SER A 64 -10.81 -3.89 4.51
C SER A 64 -11.76 -2.95 3.73
N ASN A 65 -11.29 -1.79 3.28
CA ASN A 65 -12.07 -0.82 2.55
C ASN A 65 -12.14 -1.20 1.06
N ILE A 66 -13.35 -1.18 0.50
CA ILE A 66 -13.64 -1.50 -0.90
C ILE A 66 -12.76 -0.68 -1.86
N GLN A 67 -12.61 0.62 -1.61
CA GLN A 67 -11.78 1.48 -2.45
C GLN A 67 -10.30 1.10 -2.44
N GLU A 68 -9.77 0.75 -1.27
CA GLU A 68 -8.37 0.32 -1.11
C GLU A 68 -8.13 -1.02 -1.82
N ILE A 69 -9.07 -1.96 -1.70
CA ILE A 69 -8.99 -3.24 -2.41
C ILE A 69 -9.07 -3.01 -3.92
N ALA A 70 -9.98 -2.15 -4.39
CA ALA A 70 -10.09 -1.80 -5.80
C ALA A 70 -8.80 -1.15 -6.34
N GLN A 71 -8.20 -0.23 -5.59
CA GLN A 71 -6.91 0.38 -5.94
C GLN A 71 -5.77 -0.65 -5.98
N PHE A 72 -5.75 -1.59 -5.03
CA PHE A 72 -4.78 -2.69 -5.00
C PHE A 72 -4.88 -3.57 -6.26
N LEU A 73 -6.10 -3.95 -6.63
CA LEU A 73 -6.37 -4.71 -7.85
C LEU A 73 -6.01 -3.89 -9.10
N TYR A 74 -6.30 -2.58 -9.11
CA TYR A 74 -5.99 -1.67 -10.20
C TYR A 74 -4.49 -1.51 -10.42
N LYS A 75 -3.70 -1.38 -9.34
CA LYS A 75 -2.24 -1.29 -9.43
C LYS A 75 -1.66 -2.54 -10.12
N GLY A 76 -2.27 -3.72 -9.89
CA GLY A 76 -1.97 -4.96 -10.61
C GLY A 76 -0.54 -5.47 -10.46
N GLU A 77 0.26 -4.89 -9.56
CA GLU A 77 1.69 -5.14 -9.47
C GLU A 77 1.97 -6.50 -8.82
N GLY A 78 2.28 -7.50 -9.63
CA GLY A 78 2.52 -8.88 -9.16
C GLY A 78 1.25 -9.71 -8.96
N LEU A 79 0.11 -9.23 -9.46
CA LEU A 79 -1.16 -9.96 -9.45
C LEU A 79 -1.45 -10.53 -10.84
N ASN A 80 -2.01 -11.74 -10.90
CA ASN A 80 -2.43 -12.35 -12.14
C ASN A 80 -3.74 -11.73 -12.63
N LYS A 81 -3.76 -11.24 -13.88
CA LYS A 81 -4.94 -10.61 -14.49
C LYS A 81 -6.15 -11.55 -14.55
N THR A 82 -5.92 -12.85 -14.75
CA THR A 82 -6.98 -13.85 -14.71
C THR A 82 -7.60 -13.95 -13.31
N ALA A 83 -6.75 -14.02 -12.28
CA ALA A 83 -7.21 -14.07 -10.89
C ALA A 83 -7.99 -12.81 -10.46
N ILE A 84 -7.57 -11.64 -10.96
CA ILE A 84 -8.32 -10.38 -10.78
C ILE A 84 -9.70 -10.49 -11.43
N GLY A 85 -9.77 -10.94 -12.69
CA GLY A 85 -11.03 -11.14 -13.40
C GLY A 85 -11.95 -12.13 -12.70
N ASP A 86 -11.40 -13.25 -12.22
CA ASP A 86 -12.15 -14.26 -11.48
C ASP A 86 -12.71 -13.72 -10.16
N TYR A 87 -11.94 -12.89 -9.44
CA TYR A 87 -12.40 -12.25 -8.21
C TYR A 87 -13.51 -11.22 -8.47
N LEU A 88 -13.31 -10.34 -9.46
CA LEU A 88 -14.30 -9.30 -9.79
C LEU A 88 -15.57 -9.88 -10.43
N GLY A 89 -15.48 -11.07 -11.02
CA GLY A 89 -16.59 -11.81 -11.62
C GLY A 89 -17.40 -12.66 -10.63
N GLN A 90 -17.06 -12.67 -9.33
CA GLN A 90 -17.83 -13.38 -8.31
C GLN A 90 -19.21 -12.73 -8.11
N ARG A 91 -20.21 -13.54 -7.74
CA ARG A 91 -21.60 -13.08 -7.51
C ARG A 91 -21.82 -12.44 -6.14
N ASP A 92 -20.78 -12.33 -5.32
CA ASP A 92 -20.85 -11.74 -4.00
C ASP A 92 -21.01 -10.22 -4.09
N GLU A 93 -21.84 -9.66 -3.21
CA GLU A 93 -22.16 -8.22 -3.18
C GLU A 93 -20.91 -7.34 -2.94
N LEU A 94 -19.97 -7.83 -2.14
CA LEU A 94 -18.70 -7.17 -1.88
C LEU A 94 -17.84 -7.09 -3.15
N ASN A 95 -17.78 -8.16 -3.94
CA ASN A 95 -17.03 -8.21 -5.19
C ASN A 95 -17.63 -7.28 -6.25
N LEU A 96 -18.96 -7.18 -6.30
CA LEU A 96 -19.66 -6.24 -7.17
C LEU A 96 -19.37 -4.78 -6.80
N GLN A 97 -19.34 -4.46 -5.49
CA GLN A 97 -18.96 -3.11 -5.03
C GLN A 97 -17.48 -2.80 -5.34
N ILE A 98 -16.59 -3.78 -5.18
CA ILE A 98 -15.17 -3.62 -5.56
C ILE A 98 -15.02 -3.44 -7.08
N LEU A 99 -15.79 -4.15 -7.89
CA LEU A 99 -15.83 -3.98 -9.33
C LEU A 99 -16.26 -2.56 -9.71
N GLN A 100 -17.31 -2.03 -9.08
CA GLN A 100 -17.74 -0.64 -9.31
C GLN A 100 -16.61 0.35 -8.98
N ALA A 101 -16.01 0.22 -7.79
CA ALA A 101 -14.88 1.06 -7.38
C ALA A 101 -13.64 0.91 -8.30
N PHE A 102 -13.40 -0.29 -8.83
CA PHE A 102 -12.31 -0.56 -9.77
C PHE A 102 -12.55 0.14 -11.12
N VAL A 103 -13.78 0.11 -11.63
CA VAL A 103 -14.16 0.83 -12.86
C VAL A 103 -14.07 2.33 -12.66
N GLU A 104 -14.52 2.85 -11.52
CA GLU A 104 -14.36 4.25 -11.16
C GLU A 104 -12.89 4.67 -11.16
N CYS A 105 -12.00 3.89 -10.53
CA CYS A 105 -10.55 4.14 -10.57
C CYS A 105 -10.00 4.23 -12.00
N HIS A 106 -10.50 3.38 -12.90
CA HIS A 106 -10.12 3.39 -14.32
C HIS A 106 -10.65 4.64 -15.05
N GLN A 107 -11.89 5.06 -14.74
CA GLN A 107 -12.50 6.26 -15.32
C GLN A 107 -11.81 7.54 -14.84
N PHE A 108 -11.37 7.62 -13.57
CA PHE A 108 -10.56 8.73 -13.08
C PHE A 108 -9.17 8.78 -13.73
N ALA A 109 -8.52 7.64 -13.98
CA ALA A 109 -7.26 7.62 -14.70
C ALA A 109 -7.41 8.12 -16.16
N ASN A 110 -8.49 7.72 -16.82
CA ASN A 110 -8.82 8.18 -18.18
C ASN A 110 -9.29 9.63 -18.22
N LEU A 111 -10.04 10.09 -17.21
CA LEU A 111 -10.40 11.51 -17.05
C LEU A 111 -9.15 12.35 -16.80
N ASN A 112 -8.20 11.91 -15.96
CA ASN A 112 -6.92 12.61 -15.75
C ASN A 112 -6.11 12.70 -17.05
N LEU A 113 -6.08 11.64 -17.86
CA LEU A 113 -5.44 11.65 -19.17
C LEU A 113 -6.16 12.60 -20.14
N VAL A 114 -7.48 12.54 -20.24
CA VAL A 114 -8.30 13.43 -21.09
C VAL A 114 -8.21 14.89 -20.62
N GLN A 115 -8.17 15.13 -19.31
CA GLN A 115 -7.97 16.45 -18.72
C GLN A 115 -6.55 16.96 -18.99
N ALA A 116 -5.51 16.13 -18.82
CA ALA A 116 -4.13 16.49 -19.14
C ALA A 116 -3.97 16.77 -20.65
N LEU A 117 -4.59 15.97 -21.51
CA LEU A 117 -4.66 16.20 -22.95
C LEU A 117 -5.44 17.48 -23.28
N SER A 118 -6.56 17.75 -22.61
CA SER A 118 -7.35 18.97 -22.80
C SER A 118 -6.56 20.21 -22.40
N VAL A 119 -5.86 20.18 -21.26
CA VAL A 119 -4.97 21.25 -20.82
C VAL A 119 -3.82 21.44 -21.81
N LEU A 120 -3.21 20.36 -22.28
CA LEU A 120 -2.13 20.40 -23.27
C LEU A 120 -2.61 20.98 -24.61
N MET A 121 -3.78 20.57 -25.10
CA MET A 121 -4.39 21.08 -26.33
C MET A 121 -4.76 22.55 -26.22
N VAL A 122 -5.31 23.00 -25.08
CA VAL A 122 -5.55 24.43 -24.83
C VAL A 122 -4.23 25.19 -24.85
N LYS A 123 -3.18 24.68 -24.19
CA LYS A 123 -1.87 25.35 -24.08
C LYS A 123 -1.12 25.47 -25.41
N LEU A 124 -1.28 24.52 -26.34
CA LEU A 124 -0.71 24.58 -27.70
C LEU A 124 -1.47 25.55 -28.63
N LYS A 125 -2.74 25.86 -28.33
CA LYS A 125 -3.57 26.78 -29.11
C LYS A 125 -3.26 28.27 -28.85
N TRP A 126 -2.43 28.56 -27.84
CA TRP A 126 -1.97 29.90 -27.45
C TRP A 126 -0.47 30.13 -27.70
N ARG A 127 0.16 29.31 -28.55
CA ARG A 127 1.50 29.59 -29.10
C ARG A 127 1.43 30.15 -30.50
#